data_AF-A0A947HPJ1-F1
#
_entry.id   AF-A0A947HPJ1-F1
#
_cell.length_a   1.000
_cell.length_b   1.000
_cell.length_c   1.000
_cell.angle_alpha   90.00
_cell.angle_beta   90.00
_cell.angle_gamma   90.00
#
_symmetry.space_group_name_H-M   'P 1'
#
loop_
_entity.id
_entity.type
_entity.pdbx_description
1 polymer ?
#
loop_
_entity_poly.entity_id
_entity_poly.type
_entity_poly.pdbx_seq_one_letter_code
_entity_poly.pdbx_strand_id
1 'polypeptide(L)'
;MSDRITTFDEFWKHYLHEHRDPRSRWLHFVGSTGWMTSLGISAALNPVYFPLALGGFALALGHGLKAGEGERPRLENIAAMIVIPSLASPVAFPAGVVFAYANAWFGHFVIEKNRPATFKYPLWSFACDLLMVSHMLRGRLWTGDPLQELGLATA
;
A
#
# COMPACT_ATOMS: atom_id res chain seq x y z
N MET A 1 0.35 22.92 -15.26
CA MET A 1 0.01 22.81 -13.82
C MET A 1 -0.45 21.39 -13.63
N SER A 2 0.27 20.55 -12.87
CA SER A 2 -0.26 19.22 -12.55
C SER A 2 -1.29 19.44 -11.46
N ASP A 3 -2.57 19.37 -11.82
CA ASP A 3 -3.65 19.45 -10.84
C ASP A 3 -3.41 18.35 -9.80
N ARG A 4 -3.26 18.79 -8.55
CA ARG A 4 -3.03 17.91 -7.42
C ARG A 4 -4.31 17.11 -7.20
N ILE A 5 -4.21 15.79 -7.15
CA ILE A 5 -5.31 14.94 -6.72
C ILE A 5 -5.65 15.29 -5.27
N THR A 6 -6.91 15.69 -5.02
CA THR A 6 -7.35 16.20 -3.70
C THR A 6 -8.30 15.25 -2.98
N THR A 7 -8.86 14.27 -3.67
CA THR A 7 -9.80 13.31 -3.09
C THR A 7 -9.30 11.88 -3.22
N PHE A 8 -9.71 11.02 -2.28
CA PHE A 8 -9.37 9.61 -2.33
C PHE A 8 -9.99 8.90 -3.54
N ASP A 9 -11.21 9.27 -3.96
CA ASP A 9 -11.88 8.66 -5.11
C ASP A 9 -11.16 8.96 -6.43
N GLU A 10 -10.71 10.20 -6.61
CA GLU A 10 -9.86 10.59 -7.74
C GLU A 10 -8.53 9.82 -7.70
N PHE A 11 -7.93 9.69 -6.52
CA PHE A 11 -6.70 8.92 -6.35
C PHE A 11 -6.90 7.44 -6.65
N TRP A 12 -8.02 6.85 -6.24
CA TRP A 12 -8.34 5.45 -6.49
C TRP A 12 -8.43 5.15 -8.00
N LYS A 13 -9.10 6.03 -8.76
CA LYS A 13 -9.15 5.92 -10.23
C LYS A 13 -7.75 6.03 -10.85
N HIS A 14 -6.94 6.98 -10.39
CA HIS A 14 -5.56 7.16 -10.83
C HIS A 14 -4.71 5.92 -10.51
N TYR A 15 -4.81 5.42 -9.29
CA TYR A 15 -4.13 4.22 -8.81
C TYR A 15 -4.46 3.00 -9.68
N LEU A 16 -5.75 2.76 -9.97
CA LEU A 16 -6.14 1.65 -10.85
C LEU A 16 -5.60 1.79 -12.28
N HIS A 17 -5.45 3.02 -12.77
CA HIS A 17 -4.80 3.30 -14.04
C HIS A 17 -3.31 2.93 -14.01
N GLU A 18 -2.62 3.15 -12.88
CA GLU A 18 -1.22 2.76 -12.69
C GLU A 18 -1.03 1.24 -12.53
N HIS A 19 -2.10 0.49 -12.30
CA HIS A 19 -2.10 -0.96 -12.10
C HIS A 19 -3.04 -1.65 -13.09
N ARG A 20 -3.01 -1.21 -14.35
CA ARG A 20 -3.94 -1.68 -15.39
C ARG A 20 -3.58 -3.08 -15.90
N ASP A 21 -2.31 -3.48 -15.86
CA ASP A 21 -1.89 -4.84 -16.20
C ASP A 21 -2.18 -5.81 -15.04
N PRO A 22 -2.91 -6.91 -15.28
CA PRO A 22 -3.21 -7.91 -14.25
C PRO A 22 -1.96 -8.44 -13.53
N ARG A 23 -0.84 -8.60 -14.24
CA ARG A 23 0.41 -9.11 -13.66
C ARG A 23 0.98 -8.16 -12.61
N SER A 24 0.82 -6.85 -12.82
CA SER A 24 1.19 -5.85 -11.82
C SER A 24 0.36 -6.03 -10.56
N ARG A 25 -0.97 -6.15 -10.69
CA ARG A 25 -1.88 -6.40 -9.55
C ARG A 25 -1.57 -7.71 -8.82
N TRP A 26 -1.21 -8.77 -9.55
CA TRP A 26 -0.76 -10.03 -8.97
C TRP A 26 0.49 -9.87 -8.10
N LEU A 27 1.49 -9.12 -8.57
CA LEU A 27 2.71 -8.85 -7.79
C LEU A 27 2.39 -8.06 -6.52
N HIS A 28 1.53 -7.05 -6.62
CA HIS A 28 1.06 -6.30 -5.44
C HIS A 28 0.30 -7.19 -4.46
N PHE A 29 -0.52 -8.11 -4.94
CA PHE A 29 -1.21 -9.09 -4.11
C PHE A 29 -0.23 -10.00 -3.37
N VAL A 30 0.75 -10.57 -4.08
CA VAL A 30 1.80 -11.43 -3.48
C VAL A 30 2.63 -10.65 -2.48
N GLY A 31 3.08 -9.43 -2.83
CA GLY A 31 3.84 -8.56 -1.95
C GLY A 31 3.06 -8.20 -0.67
N SER A 32 1.81 -7.76 -0.82
CA SER A 32 0.95 -7.37 0.31
C SER A 32 0.63 -8.54 1.23
N THR A 33 0.32 -9.71 0.67
CA THR A 33 0.06 -10.92 1.48
C THR A 33 1.31 -11.43 2.18
N GLY A 34 2.49 -11.33 1.55
CA GLY A 34 3.78 -11.60 2.20
C GLY A 34 4.05 -10.65 3.38
N TRP A 35 3.79 -9.35 3.20
CA TRP A 35 3.88 -8.38 4.29
C TRP A 35 2.88 -8.68 5.42
N MET A 36 1.61 -8.99 5.10
CA MET A 36 0.61 -9.37 6.12
C MET A 36 1.00 -10.65 6.87
N THR A 37 1.60 -11.63 6.18
CA THR A 37 2.15 -12.84 6.81
C THR A 37 3.28 -12.48 7.79
N SER A 38 4.14 -11.54 7.40
CA SER A 38 5.22 -11.05 8.27
C SER A 38 4.70 -10.33 9.52
N LEU A 39 3.54 -9.66 9.43
CA LEU A 39 2.86 -9.09 10.60
C LEU A 39 2.41 -10.20 11.55
N GLY A 40 1.79 -11.26 11.02
CA GLY A 40 1.35 -12.41 11.80
C GLY A 40 2.51 -13.11 12.52
N ILE A 41 3.63 -13.34 11.82
CA ILE A 41 4.85 -13.89 12.40
C ILE A 41 5.40 -12.96 13.49
N SER A 42 5.47 -11.65 13.22
CA SER A 42 6.00 -10.67 14.18
C SER A 42 5.14 -10.60 15.45
N ALA A 43 3.81 -10.64 15.31
CA ALA A 43 2.89 -10.71 16.44
C ALA A 43 3.01 -12.04 17.18
N ALA A 44 3.21 -13.17 16.50
CA ALA A 44 3.41 -14.47 17.16
C ALA A 44 4.72 -14.51 17.96
N LEU A 45 5.81 -13.93 17.44
CA LEU A 45 7.11 -13.89 18.10
C LEU A 45 7.18 -12.84 19.22
N ASN A 46 6.46 -11.71 19.08
CA ASN A 46 6.46 -10.59 20.01
C ASN A 46 5.03 -10.14 20.35
N PRO A 47 4.23 -10.97 21.05
CA PRO A 47 2.77 -10.81 21.16
C PRO A 47 2.29 -9.61 21.96
N VAL A 48 3.17 -8.95 22.71
CA VAL A 48 2.84 -7.72 23.46
C VAL A 48 3.41 -6.49 22.76
N TYR A 49 4.73 -6.45 22.58
CA TYR A 49 5.41 -5.27 22.06
C TYR A 49 5.05 -4.97 20.60
N PHE A 50 4.89 -5.99 19.75
CA PHE A 50 4.61 -5.76 18.34
C PHE A 50 3.18 -5.22 18.10
N PRO A 51 2.11 -5.76 18.72
CA PRO A 51 0.80 -5.14 18.64
C PRO A 51 0.73 -3.74 19.26
N LEU A 52 1.45 -3.48 20.37
CA LEU A 52 1.53 -2.12 20.95
C LEU A 52 2.22 -1.14 19.99
N ALA A 53 3.33 -1.56 19.38
CA ALA A 53 4.04 -0.78 18.37
C ALA A 53 3.13 -0.47 17.16
N LEU A 54 2.35 -1.46 16.70
CA LEU A 54 1.39 -1.30 15.60
C LEU A 54 0.19 -0.42 15.98
N GLY A 55 -0.30 -0.50 17.23
CA GLY A 55 -1.40 0.31 17.74
C GLY A 55 -1.02 1.78 17.94
N GLY A 56 0.15 2.05 18.52
CA GLY A 56 0.70 3.41 18.62
C GLY A 56 0.93 4.03 17.24
N PHE A 57 1.36 3.21 16.28
CA PHE A 57 1.46 3.58 14.88
C PHE A 57 0.10 3.93 14.24
N ALA A 58 -0.93 3.10 14.41
CA ALA A 58 -2.26 3.33 13.82
C ALA A 58 -2.90 4.64 14.30
N LEU A 59 -2.67 5.03 15.55
CA LEU A 59 -3.12 6.31 16.09
C LEU A 59 -2.40 7.50 15.44
N ALA A 60 -1.09 7.39 15.21
CA ALA A 60 -0.32 8.42 14.50
C ALA A 60 -0.74 8.53 13.02
N LEU A 61 -1.06 7.41 12.37
CA LEU A 61 -1.49 7.35 10.97
C LEU A 61 -2.92 7.87 10.74
N GLY A 62 -3.84 7.57 11.67
CA GLY A 62 -5.25 7.95 11.56
C GLY A 62 -5.47 9.47 11.51
N HIS A 63 -4.55 10.25 12.09
CA HIS A 63 -4.54 11.71 11.94
C HIS A 63 -4.11 12.14 10.53
N GLY A 64 -3.09 11.48 9.96
CA GLY A 64 -2.57 11.76 8.61
C GLY A 64 -3.54 11.41 7.48
N LEU A 65 -4.25 10.28 7.59
CA LEU A 65 -5.26 9.86 6.60
C LEU A 65 -6.44 10.84 6.52
N LYS A 66 -6.89 11.39 7.66
CA LYS A 66 -7.99 12.37 7.72
C LYS A 66 -7.59 13.75 7.21
N ALA A 67 -6.32 14.11 7.35
CA ALA A 67 -5.79 15.40 6.89
C ALA A 67 -5.59 15.45 5.36
N GLY A 68 -5.67 14.30 4.67
CA GLY A 68 -5.29 14.17 3.26
C GLY A 68 -3.77 14.29 3.05
N GLU A 69 -3.28 13.76 1.94
CA GLU A 69 -1.84 13.81 1.63
C GLU A 69 -1.45 15.09 0.88
N GLY A 70 -0.28 15.64 1.23
CA GLY A 70 0.29 16.86 0.67
C GLY A 70 0.97 16.65 -0.69
N GLU A 71 1.59 17.71 -1.24
CA GLU A 71 2.42 17.58 -2.45
C GLU A 71 3.69 16.74 -2.24
N ARG A 72 4.07 16.48 -0.98
CA ARG A 72 5.28 15.74 -0.61
C ARG A 72 4.98 14.70 0.47
N PRO A 73 5.63 13.54 0.40
CA PRO A 73 5.54 12.54 1.45
C PRO A 73 6.14 13.10 2.74
N ARG A 74 5.40 12.98 3.85
CA ARG A 74 5.93 13.30 5.17
C ARG A 74 6.86 12.17 5.59
N LEU A 75 8.18 12.39 5.50
CA LEU A 75 9.20 11.39 5.82
C LEU A 75 9.05 10.84 7.23
N GLU A 76 8.60 11.68 8.18
CA GLU A 76 8.25 11.28 9.55
C GLU A 76 7.18 10.17 9.58
N ASN A 77 6.16 10.22 8.72
CA ASN A 77 5.13 9.19 8.64
C ASN A 77 5.70 7.88 8.08
N ILE A 78 6.48 7.95 7.00
CA ILE A 78 7.13 6.77 6.39
C ILE A 78 8.13 6.13 7.37
N ALA A 79 8.94 6.94 8.03
CA ALA A 79 9.88 6.48 9.04
C ALA A 79 9.15 5.85 10.22
N ALA A 80 8.06 6.45 10.72
CA ALA A 80 7.25 5.87 11.79
C ALA A 80 6.60 4.52 11.38
N MET A 81 6.13 4.40 10.14
CA MET A 81 5.55 3.15 9.59
C MET A 81 6.52 1.98 9.65
N ILE A 82 7.82 2.24 9.49
CA ILE A 82 8.82 1.20 9.34
C ILE A 82 9.62 1.02 10.63
N VAL A 83 10.12 2.10 11.22
CA VAL A 83 11.09 2.04 12.33
C VAL A 83 10.44 1.49 13.60
N ILE A 84 9.27 1.99 14.00
CA ILE A 84 8.65 1.60 15.29
C ILE A 84 8.32 0.10 15.34
N PRO A 85 7.65 -0.50 14.33
CA PRO A 85 7.42 -1.95 14.36
C PRO A 85 8.71 -2.77 14.16
N SER A 86 9.71 -2.23 13.45
CA SER A 86 11.02 -2.89 13.30
C SER A 86 11.78 -2.99 14.62
N LEU A 87 11.64 -2.03 15.53
CA LEU A 87 12.24 -2.14 16.87
C LEU A 87 11.64 -3.30 17.67
N ALA A 88 10.34 -3.57 17.48
CA ALA A 88 9.65 -4.69 18.14
C ALA A 88 9.83 -6.04 17.41
N SER A 89 10.16 -6.04 16.12
CA SER A 89 10.41 -7.23 15.30
C SER A 89 11.47 -6.92 14.23
N PRO A 90 12.78 -7.01 14.58
CA PRO A 90 13.86 -6.47 13.74
C PRO A 90 14.20 -7.28 12.50
N VAL A 91 13.62 -8.47 12.35
CA VAL A 91 13.88 -9.36 11.20
C VAL A 91 12.60 -9.57 10.39
N ALA A 92 11.57 -10.16 11.01
CA ALA A 92 10.38 -10.57 10.27
C ALA A 92 9.65 -9.38 9.64
N PHE A 93 9.46 -8.28 10.37
CA PHE A 93 8.77 -7.11 9.84
C PHE A 93 9.55 -6.39 8.72
N PRO A 94 10.84 -6.01 8.88
CA PRO A 94 11.63 -5.46 7.78
C PRO A 94 11.70 -6.35 6.55
N ALA A 95 11.86 -7.68 6.74
CA ALA A 95 11.89 -8.62 5.62
C ALA A 95 10.57 -8.60 4.82
N GLY A 96 9.42 -8.54 5.51
CA GLY A 96 8.12 -8.39 4.88
C GLY A 96 7.97 -7.07 4.12
N VAL A 97 8.46 -5.96 4.69
CA VAL A 97 8.46 -4.64 4.01
C VAL A 97 9.31 -4.71 2.74
N VAL A 98 10.54 -5.19 2.81
CA VAL A 98 11.42 -5.34 1.64
C VAL A 98 10.78 -6.22 0.57
N PHE A 99 10.18 -7.34 0.97
CA PHE A 99 9.50 -8.25 0.05
C PHE A 99 8.32 -7.58 -0.67
N ALA A 100 7.48 -6.84 0.06
CA ALA A 100 6.36 -6.12 -0.54
C ALA A 100 6.83 -5.06 -1.55
N TYR A 101 7.80 -4.23 -1.16
CA TYR A 101 8.35 -3.19 -2.04
C TYR A 101 9.04 -3.78 -3.27
N ALA A 102 9.78 -4.88 -3.14
CA ALA A 102 10.42 -5.54 -4.27
C ALA A 102 9.40 -5.99 -5.33
N ASN A 103 8.28 -6.60 -4.90
CA ASN A 103 7.21 -7.02 -5.80
C ASN A 103 6.49 -5.82 -6.44
N ALA A 104 6.12 -4.82 -5.63
CA ALA A 104 5.44 -3.62 -6.12
C ALA A 104 6.29 -2.84 -7.14
N TRP A 105 7.57 -2.63 -6.84
CA TRP A 105 8.48 -1.92 -7.74
C TRP A 105 8.75 -2.69 -9.03
N PHE A 106 8.78 -4.03 -8.99
CA PHE A 106 8.85 -4.81 -10.21
C PHE A 106 7.62 -4.56 -11.09
N GLY A 107 6.41 -4.56 -10.50
CA GLY A 107 5.18 -4.20 -11.20
C GLY A 107 5.26 -2.82 -11.84
N HIS A 108 5.56 -1.80 -11.05
CA HIS A 108 5.63 -0.42 -11.53
C HIS A 108 6.71 -0.18 -12.60
N PHE A 109 7.95 -0.59 -12.35
CA PHE A 109 9.07 -0.22 -13.23
C PHE A 109 9.23 -1.14 -14.44
N VAL A 110 8.91 -2.44 -14.30
CA VAL A 110 9.14 -3.42 -15.37
C VAL A 110 7.88 -3.66 -16.20
N ILE A 111 6.73 -3.78 -15.55
CA ILE A 111 5.46 -4.10 -16.22
C ILE A 111 4.77 -2.83 -16.70
N GLU A 112 4.42 -1.94 -15.77
CA GLU A 112 3.62 -0.75 -16.05
C GLU A 112 4.46 0.40 -16.62
N LYS A 113 5.78 0.36 -16.41
CA LYS A 113 6.76 1.39 -16.81
C LYS A 113 6.38 2.79 -16.32
N ASN A 114 5.84 2.88 -15.10
CA ASN A 114 5.46 4.11 -14.44
C ASN A 114 6.28 4.33 -13.16
N ARG A 115 6.12 5.51 -12.55
CA ARG A 115 6.71 5.81 -11.24
C ARG A 115 5.63 5.62 -10.18
N PRO A 116 5.88 4.86 -9.11
CA PRO A 116 4.90 4.63 -8.06
C PRO A 116 4.33 5.94 -7.48
N ALA A 117 3.00 6.06 -7.42
CA ALA A 117 2.34 7.17 -6.74
C ALA A 117 2.72 7.29 -5.26
N THR A 118 3.26 6.22 -4.64
CA THR A 118 3.76 6.20 -3.26
C THR A 118 4.78 7.29 -2.96
N PHE A 119 5.54 7.75 -3.97
CA PHE A 119 6.49 8.86 -3.78
C PHE A 119 5.83 10.21 -3.56
N LYS A 120 4.54 10.36 -3.86
CA LYS A 120 3.75 11.59 -3.65
C LYS A 120 2.64 11.38 -2.63
N TYR A 121 1.98 10.23 -2.69
CA TYR A 121 0.81 9.85 -1.88
C TYR A 121 1.05 8.50 -1.16
N PRO A 122 1.97 8.42 -0.18
CA PRO A 122 2.35 7.15 0.44
C PRO A 122 1.20 6.46 1.20
N LEU A 123 0.40 7.20 1.97
CA LEU A 123 -0.71 6.64 2.75
C LEU A 123 -1.88 6.21 1.89
N TRP A 124 -2.22 7.00 0.86
CA TRP A 124 -3.26 6.62 -0.09
C TRP A 124 -2.82 5.45 -0.96
N SER A 125 -1.56 5.39 -1.38
CA SER A 125 -1.03 4.22 -2.10
C SER A 125 -1.16 2.95 -1.26
N PHE A 126 -0.72 3.02 0.01
CA PHE A 126 -0.85 1.91 0.94
C PHE A 126 -2.32 1.50 1.16
N ALA A 127 -3.22 2.47 1.34
CA ALA A 127 -4.65 2.18 1.48
C ALA A 127 -5.24 1.52 0.21
N CYS A 128 -4.81 1.96 -0.97
CA CYS A 128 -5.25 1.40 -2.25
C CYS A 128 -4.71 -0.02 -2.48
N ASP A 129 -3.49 -0.34 -2.05
CA ASP A 129 -2.96 -1.71 -2.05
C ASP A 129 -3.86 -2.64 -1.22
N LEU A 130 -4.21 -2.23 0.01
CA LEU A 130 -5.12 -3.00 0.86
C LEU A 130 -6.51 -3.14 0.24
N LEU A 131 -7.03 -2.07 -0.37
CA LEU A 131 -8.33 -2.08 -1.03
C LEU A 131 -8.34 -3.00 -2.25
N MET A 132 -7.29 -2.95 -3.07
CA MET A 132 -7.08 -3.83 -4.22
C MET A 132 -6.98 -5.30 -3.79
N VAL A 133 -6.19 -5.61 -2.76
CA VAL A 133 -6.14 -6.96 -2.17
C VAL A 133 -7.53 -7.40 -1.72
N SER A 134 -8.28 -6.51 -1.07
CA SER A 134 -9.65 -6.77 -0.63
C SER A 134 -10.58 -7.12 -1.80
N HIS A 135 -10.47 -6.43 -2.93
CA HIS A 135 -11.21 -6.77 -4.16
C HIS A 135 -10.77 -8.12 -4.74
N MET A 136 -9.46 -8.39 -4.78
CA MET A 136 -8.90 -9.66 -5.26
C MET A 136 -9.36 -10.85 -4.42
N LEU A 137 -9.37 -10.72 -3.09
CA LEU A 137 -9.93 -11.74 -2.20
C LEU A 137 -11.43 -12.00 -2.44
N ARG A 138 -12.17 -11.03 -2.98
CA ARG A 138 -13.58 -11.19 -3.38
C ARG A 138 -13.76 -11.66 -4.82
N GLY A 139 -12.69 -12.14 -5.46
CA GLY A 139 -12.73 -12.66 -6.83
C GLY A 139 -12.72 -11.58 -7.93
N ARG A 140 -12.37 -10.32 -7.61
CA ARG A 140 -12.33 -9.22 -8.57
C ARG A 140 -10.90 -8.78 -8.91
N LEU A 141 -10.70 -8.04 -9.99
CA LEU A 141 -9.43 -7.43 -10.41
C LEU A 141 -8.31 -8.42 -10.77
N TRP A 142 -8.58 -9.74 -10.81
CA TRP A 142 -7.58 -10.75 -11.17
C TRP A 142 -7.15 -10.67 -12.64
N THR A 143 -8.02 -10.14 -13.50
CA THR A 143 -7.85 -10.08 -14.96
C THR A 143 -8.48 -8.81 -15.51
N GLY A 144 -8.32 -8.55 -16.82
CA GLY A 144 -9.05 -7.49 -17.51
C GLY A 144 -8.69 -6.07 -17.04
N ASP A 145 -9.55 -5.13 -17.41
CA ASP A 145 -9.42 -3.71 -17.08
C ASP A 145 -10.09 -3.41 -15.73
N PRO A 146 -9.34 -2.92 -14.73
CA PRO A 146 -9.88 -2.73 -13.39
C PRO A 146 -10.90 -1.59 -13.31
N LEU A 147 -10.83 -0.59 -14.18
CA LEU A 147 -11.80 0.51 -14.20
C LEU A 147 -13.12 0.03 -14.79
N GLN A 148 -13.11 -0.78 -15.85
CA GLN A 148 -14.33 -1.38 -16.40
C GLN A 148 -14.99 -2.32 -15.41
N GLU A 149 -14.21 -3.19 -14.77
CA GLU A 149 -14.73 -4.18 -13.82
C GLU A 149 -15.42 -3.51 -12.60
N LEU A 150 -14.91 -2.36 -12.16
CA LEU A 150 -15.50 -1.61 -11.05
C LEU A 150 -16.52 -0.55 -11.49
N GLY A 151 -16.84 -0.44 -12.78
CA GLY A 151 -17.79 0.56 -13.29
C GLY A 151 -17.27 2.01 -13.18
N LEU A 152 -15.95 2.20 -13.15
CA LEU A 152 -15.26 3.49 -13.03
C LEU A 152 -14.77 4.06 -14.36
N ALA A 153 -14.99 3.34 -15.47
CA ALA A 153 -14.49 3.70 -16.80
C ALA A 153 -15.18 4.93 -17.43
N THR A 154 -16.29 5.43 -16.87
CA THR A 154 -17.15 6.44 -17.51
C THR A 154 -17.66 7.52 -16.55
N ALA A 155 -16.78 8.11 -15.73
CA ALA A 155 -17.11 9.33 -14.97
C ALA A 155 -15.92 10.28 -14.92
#